data_AF-A0A9P5T0W3-F1
#
_entry.id   AF-A0A9P5T0W3-F1
#
_cell.length_a   1.000
_cell.length_b   1.000
_cell.length_c   1.000
_cell.angle_alpha   90.00
_cell.angle_beta   90.00
_cell.angle_gamma   90.00
#
_symmetry.space_group_name_H-M   'P 1'
#
loop_
_entity.id
_entity.type
_entity.pdbx_description
1 polymer ?
#
loop_
_entity_poly.entity_id
_entity_poly.type
_entity_poly.pdbx_seq_one_letter_code
_entity_poly.pdbx_strand_id
1 'polypeptide(L)'
;ADAWLINTGWNGGVYGVGKRIALKYSRAIIDAIHNGELKNAEYETYPVFGLEIPKAVTGVPAEVLNPASAWQGSKQDFNATVTKLANLFNNNFAKYADQATEDVIAVGPKL
;
A
#
# COMPACT_ATOMS: atom_id res chain seq x y z
N ALA A 1 -6.72 17.74 -7.68
CA ALA A 1 -5.58 16.92 -8.15
C ALA A 1 -5.60 15.64 -7.33
N ASP A 2 -5.32 14.50 -7.94
CA ASP A 2 -5.35 13.20 -7.28
C ASP A 2 -3.96 12.80 -6.80
N ALA A 3 -3.86 12.10 -5.67
CA ALA A 3 -2.60 11.64 -5.10
C ALA A 3 -2.56 10.11 -5.03
N TRP A 4 -1.42 9.52 -5.38
CA TRP A 4 -1.24 8.06 -5.45
C TRP A 4 0.03 7.64 -4.70
N LEU A 5 -0.07 6.57 -3.92
CA LEU A 5 1.07 5.91 -3.29
C LEU A 5 1.37 4.61 -4.04
N ILE A 6 2.48 4.57 -4.78
CA ILE A 6 2.85 3.42 -5.61
C ILE A 6 4.09 2.72 -5.01
N ASN A 7 3.92 1.48 -4.57
CA ASN A 7 5.05 0.63 -4.19
C ASN A 7 5.78 0.14 -5.46
N THR A 8 7.07 0.47 -5.57
CA THR A 8 7.98 -0.02 -6.63
C THR A 8 9.08 -0.96 -6.08
N GLY A 9 8.94 -1.33 -4.81
CA GLY A 9 9.82 -2.24 -4.08
C GLY A 9 9.38 -3.69 -4.24
N TRP A 10 9.12 -4.36 -3.12
CA TRP A 10 8.86 -5.79 -3.03
C TRP A 10 7.39 -6.09 -2.80
N ASN A 11 6.95 -7.26 -3.24
CA ASN A 11 5.64 -7.82 -3.00
C ASN A 11 5.73 -9.33 -2.66
N GLY A 12 4.71 -9.83 -1.97
CA GLY A 12 4.56 -11.24 -1.62
C GLY A 12 5.45 -11.77 -0.49
N GLY A 13 6.21 -10.89 0.17
CA GLY A 13 7.08 -11.25 1.28
C GLY A 13 8.06 -10.13 1.66
N VAL A 14 8.75 -10.32 2.79
CA VAL A 14 9.91 -9.49 3.15
C VAL A 14 11.04 -9.63 2.12
N TYR A 15 12.03 -8.72 2.16
CA TYR A 15 13.25 -8.86 1.39
C TYR A 15 13.89 -10.25 1.56
N GLY A 16 14.27 -10.89 0.46
CA GLY A 16 14.82 -12.25 0.43
C GLY A 16 13.79 -13.37 0.28
N VAL A 17 12.50 -13.10 0.56
CA VAL A 17 11.38 -14.06 0.38
C VAL A 17 10.44 -13.59 -0.73
N GLY A 18 10.00 -12.33 -0.63
CA GLY A 18 9.19 -11.68 -1.64
C GLY A 18 9.98 -11.38 -2.92
N LYS A 19 9.25 -11.00 -3.96
CA LYS A 19 9.84 -10.62 -5.26
C LYS A 19 9.67 -9.14 -5.49
N ARG A 20 10.63 -8.52 -6.18
CA ARG A 20 10.47 -7.13 -6.63
C ARG A 20 9.27 -7.04 -7.57
N ILE A 21 8.46 -5.99 -7.45
CA ILE A 21 7.33 -5.76 -8.34
C ILE A 21 7.84 -5.68 -9.77
N ALA A 22 7.25 -6.47 -10.67
CA ALA A 22 7.63 -6.46 -12.07
C ALA A 22 7.30 -5.08 -12.67
N LEU A 23 8.27 -4.48 -13.37
CA LEU A 23 8.14 -3.12 -13.90
C LEU A 23 6.90 -2.95 -14.81
N LYS A 24 6.51 -4.00 -15.53
CA LYS A 24 5.29 -4.01 -16.36
C LYS A 24 4.02 -3.70 -15.55
N TYR A 25 3.94 -4.13 -14.29
CA TYR A 25 2.78 -3.88 -13.45
C TYR A 25 2.76 -2.45 -12.94
N SER A 26 3.89 -1.90 -12.49
CA SER A 26 3.95 -0.48 -12.10
C SER A 26 3.62 0.44 -13.28
N ARG A 27 4.06 0.11 -14.50
CA ARG A 27 3.68 0.85 -15.72
C ARG A 27 2.19 0.76 -16.01
N ALA A 28 1.61 -0.44 -15.95
CA ALA A 28 0.16 -0.61 -16.14
C ALA A 28 -0.67 0.18 -15.12
N ILE A 29 -0.25 0.23 -13.85
CA ILE A 29 -0.90 1.07 -12.81
C ILE A 29 -0.82 2.56 -13.17
N ILE A 30 0.34 3.03 -13.63
CA ILE A 30 0.53 4.44 -14.03
C ILE A 30 -0.32 4.77 -15.26
N ASP A 31 -0.38 3.87 -16.23
CA ASP A 31 -1.23 4.03 -17.42
C ASP A 31 -2.72 4.09 -17.02
N ALA A 32 -3.15 3.25 -16.07
CA ALA A 32 -4.50 3.25 -15.50
C ALA A 32 -4.84 4.53 -14.70
N ILE A 33 -3.83 5.18 -14.09
CA ILE A 33 -4.00 6.50 -13.49
C ILE A 33 -4.25 7.54 -14.59
N HIS A 34 -3.41 7.56 -15.63
CA HIS A 34 -3.47 8.58 -16.68
C HIS A 34 -4.69 8.45 -17.59
N ASN A 35 -5.17 7.23 -17.86
CA ASN A 35 -6.31 6.98 -18.73
C ASN A 35 -7.67 7.12 -18.00
N GLY A 36 -7.66 7.37 -16.68
CA GLY A 36 -8.86 7.56 -15.86
C GLY A 36 -9.56 6.27 -15.41
N GLU A 37 -8.99 5.09 -15.67
CA GLU A 37 -9.50 3.79 -15.20
C GLU A 37 -9.64 3.79 -13.69
N LEU A 38 -8.59 4.19 -12.97
CA LEU A 38 -8.61 4.20 -11.50
C LEU A 38 -9.59 5.23 -10.93
N LYS A 39 -9.95 6.28 -11.67
CA LYS A 39 -10.96 7.24 -11.21
C LYS A 39 -12.35 6.61 -11.03
N ASN A 40 -12.65 5.55 -11.78
CA ASN A 40 -13.94 4.87 -11.78
C ASN A 40 -13.86 3.42 -11.26
N ALA A 41 -12.73 3.04 -10.66
CA ALA A 41 -12.52 1.69 -10.15
C ALA A 41 -13.27 1.46 -8.83
N GLU A 42 -13.49 0.19 -8.51
CA GLU A 42 -13.88 -0.21 -7.16
C GLU A 42 -12.66 -0.34 -6.26
N TYR A 43 -12.80 0.12 -5.03
CA TYR A 43 -11.75 0.10 -4.02
C TYR A 43 -12.11 -0.78 -2.84
N GLU A 44 -11.10 -1.23 -2.12
CA GLU A 44 -11.21 -1.77 -0.78
C GLU A 44 -10.23 -1.07 0.15
N THR A 45 -10.62 -0.94 1.42
CA THR A 45 -9.75 -0.35 2.44
C THR A 45 -8.68 -1.35 2.88
N TYR A 46 -7.42 -1.00 2.68
CA TYR A 46 -6.28 -1.70 3.24
C TYR A 46 -6.13 -1.34 4.74
N PRO A 47 -6.30 -2.31 5.65
CA PRO A 47 -6.30 -2.05 7.08
C PRO A 47 -4.93 -1.57 7.57
N VAL A 48 -4.90 -1.08 8.81
CA VAL A 48 -3.74 -0.45 9.46
C VAL A 48 -3.37 0.90 8.85
N PHE A 49 -3.14 0.98 7.55
CA PHE A 49 -2.76 2.24 6.89
C PHE A 49 -3.96 3.04 6.38
N GLY A 50 -5.16 2.44 6.32
CA GLY A 50 -6.37 3.12 5.85
C GLY A 50 -6.29 3.56 4.38
N LEU A 51 -5.47 2.88 3.58
CA LEU A 51 -5.30 3.19 2.16
C LEU A 51 -6.41 2.55 1.35
N GLU A 52 -6.96 3.27 0.38
CA GLU A 52 -7.86 2.69 -0.61
C GLU A 52 -7.02 2.02 -1.71
N ILE A 53 -7.16 0.70 -1.87
CA ILE A 53 -6.50 -0.06 -2.94
C ILE A 53 -7.53 -0.51 -3.99
N PRO A 54 -7.21 -0.41 -5.29
CA PRO A 54 -8.15 -0.82 -6.33
C PRO A 54 -8.30 -2.34 -6.33
N LYS A 55 -9.53 -2.84 -6.48
CA LYS A 55 -9.80 -4.29 -6.56
C LYS A 55 -9.30 -4.92 -7.87
N ALA A 56 -9.17 -4.11 -8.92
CA ALA A 56 -8.70 -4.55 -10.24
C ALA A 56 -8.00 -3.41 -10.98
N VAL A 57 -6.99 -3.78 -11.77
CA VAL A 57 -6.29 -2.88 -12.72
C VAL A 57 -5.96 -3.69 -13.97
N THR A 58 -6.28 -3.13 -15.12
CA THR A 58 -6.04 -3.78 -16.41
C THR A 58 -4.57 -4.12 -16.60
N GLY A 59 -4.28 -5.39 -16.91
CA GLY A 59 -2.91 -5.87 -17.10
C GLY A 59 -2.12 -6.14 -15.81
N VAL A 60 -2.75 -6.04 -14.63
CA VAL A 60 -2.16 -6.37 -13.34
C VAL A 60 -2.96 -7.49 -12.67
N PRO A 61 -2.32 -8.61 -12.29
CA PRO A 61 -3.00 -9.67 -11.55
C PRO A 61 -3.54 -9.16 -10.19
N ALA A 62 -4.75 -9.56 -9.82
CA ALA A 62 -5.42 -9.08 -8.61
C ALA A 62 -4.61 -9.39 -7.33
N GLU A 63 -3.91 -10.53 -7.31
CA GLU A 63 -3.03 -10.92 -6.20
C GLU A 63 -1.84 -9.97 -6.01
N VAL A 64 -1.49 -9.14 -7.00
CA VAL A 64 -0.42 -8.14 -6.88
C VAL A 64 -0.92 -6.86 -6.21
N LEU A 65 -2.22 -6.55 -6.32
CA LEU A 65 -2.81 -5.29 -5.87
C LEU A 65 -2.98 -5.24 -4.35
N ASN A 66 -3.40 -6.36 -3.75
CA ASN A 66 -3.55 -6.47 -2.30
C ASN A 66 -2.33 -7.20 -1.67
N PRO A 67 -1.49 -6.51 -0.87
CA PRO A 67 -0.30 -7.11 -0.28
C PRO A 67 -0.57 -8.32 0.63
N ALA A 68 -1.75 -8.38 1.27
CA ALA A 68 -2.13 -9.50 2.11
C ALA A 68 -2.38 -10.77 1.28
N SER A 69 -3.01 -10.61 0.11
CA SER A 69 -3.26 -11.69 -0.85
C SER A 69 -1.99 -12.14 -1.54
N ALA A 70 -1.03 -11.23 -1.77
CA ALA A 70 0.25 -11.55 -2.38
C ALA A 70 1.17 -12.41 -1.48
N TRP A 71 1.02 -12.27 -0.15
CA TRP A 71 1.95 -12.78 0.85
C TRP A 71 2.02 -14.31 0.85
N GLN A 72 3.23 -14.85 0.66
CA GLN A 72 3.45 -16.30 0.58
C GLN A 72 3.71 -16.95 1.95
N GLY A 73 4.00 -16.16 2.99
CA GLY A 73 4.24 -16.64 4.35
C GLY A 73 2.95 -16.79 5.17
N SER A 74 3.08 -16.98 6.48
CA SER A 74 1.90 -17.07 7.34
C SER A 74 1.19 -15.71 7.47
N LYS A 75 -0.11 -15.74 7.73
CA LYS A 75 -0.90 -14.53 8.05
C LYS A 75 -0.34 -13.80 9.29
N GLN A 76 0.22 -14.54 10.24
CA GLN A 76 0.85 -13.98 11.44
C GLN A 76 2.11 -13.18 11.06
N ASP A 77 2.96 -13.70 10.19
CA ASP A 77 4.18 -13.02 9.74
C ASP A 77 3.85 -11.74 8.93
N PHE A 78 2.82 -11.81 8.10
CA PHE A 78 2.29 -10.65 7.39
C PHE A 78 1.84 -9.58 8.39
N ASN A 79 0.95 -9.93 9.32
CA ASN A 79 0.45 -8.99 10.33
C ASN A 79 1.58 -8.39 11.16
N ALA A 80 2.54 -9.20 11.62
CA ALA A 80 3.71 -8.71 12.35
C ALA A 80 4.54 -7.71 11.53
N THR A 81 4.70 -7.95 10.23
CA THR A 81 5.42 -7.06 9.31
C THR A 81 4.66 -5.74 9.12
N VAL A 82 3.35 -5.79 8.92
CA VAL A 82 2.47 -4.61 8.78
C VAL A 82 2.50 -3.79 10.06
N THR A 83 2.35 -4.42 11.23
CA THR A 83 2.42 -3.76 12.54
C THR A 83 3.78 -3.11 12.77
N LYS A 84 4.87 -3.80 12.41
CA LYS A 84 6.22 -3.24 12.51
C LYS A 84 6.37 -2.00 11.64
N LEU A 85 5.86 -2.02 10.40
CA LEU A 85 5.94 -0.87 9.51
C LEU A 85 5.12 0.31 10.03
N ALA A 86 3.90 0.08 10.50
CA ALA A 86 3.07 1.12 11.12
C ALA A 86 3.75 1.77 12.33
N ASN A 87 4.39 0.99 13.20
CA ASN A 87 5.19 1.53 14.30
C ASN A 87 6.36 2.40 13.81
N LEU A 88 7.04 2.02 12.71
CA LEU A 88 8.11 2.84 12.14
C LEU A 88 7.58 4.19 11.62
N PHE A 89 6.41 4.20 10.98
CA PHE A 89 5.75 5.44 10.55
C PHE A 89 5.38 6.31 11.76
N ASN A 90 4.72 5.75 12.77
CA ASN A 90 4.29 6.48 13.97
C ASN A 90 5.49 7.07 14.74
N ASN A 91 6.56 6.27 14.92
CA ASN A 91 7.77 6.72 15.59
C ASN A 91 8.50 7.82 14.81
N ASN A 92 8.52 7.74 13.48
CA ASN A 92 9.13 8.79 12.67
C ASN A 92 8.29 10.07 12.70
N PHE A 93 6.97 9.95 12.61
CA PHE A 93 6.05 11.07 12.58
C PHE A 93 5.99 11.84 13.92
N ALA A 94 6.23 11.19 15.05
CA ALA A 94 6.28 11.82 16.37
C ALA A 94 7.22 13.04 16.46
N LYS A 95 8.27 13.10 15.62
CA LYS A 95 9.20 14.22 15.53
C LYS A 95 8.60 15.49 14.92
N TYR A 96 7.47 15.36 14.23
CA TYR A 96 6.80 16.41 13.46
C TYR A 96 5.36 16.65 13.93
N ALA A 97 4.90 15.91 14.95
CA ALA A 97 3.51 15.91 15.38
C ALA A 97 3.05 17.28 15.91
N ASP A 98 3.96 18.07 16.47
CA ASP A 98 3.71 19.44 16.96
C ASP A 98 3.50 20.46 15.83
N GLN A 99 3.92 20.12 14.61
CA GLN A 99 3.78 20.96 13.41
C GLN A 99 2.64 20.51 12.49
N ALA A 100 2.00 19.38 12.80
CA ALA A 100 0.95 18.80 11.99
C ALA A 100 -0.44 19.27 12.44
N THR A 101 -1.38 19.33 11.49
CA THR A 101 -2.79 19.53 11.81
C THR A 101 -3.40 18.26 12.40
N GLU A 102 -4.50 18.41 13.15
CA GLU A 102 -5.24 17.28 13.72
C GLU A 102 -5.66 16.27 12.64
N ASP A 103 -6.07 16.76 11.47
CA ASP A 103 -6.45 15.91 10.33
C ASP A 103 -5.30 15.01 9.86
N VAL A 104 -4.07 15.54 9.80
CA VAL A 104 -2.88 14.75 9.40
C VAL A 104 -2.55 13.71 10.47
N ILE A 105 -2.69 14.06 11.75
CA ILE A 105 -2.47 13.13 12.87
C ILE A 105 -3.51 11.99 12.82
N ALA A 106 -4.78 12.31 12.52
CA ALA A 106 -5.89 11.36 12.54
C ALA A 106 -5.84 10.28 11.44
N VAL A 107 -5.13 10.54 10.34
CA VAL A 107 -5.00 9.64 9.18
C VAL A 107 -3.72 8.79 9.20
N GLY A 108 -2.93 8.86 10.28
CA GLY A 108 -1.77 7.98 10.46
C GLY A 108 -2.14 6.50 10.63
N PRO A 109 -1.16 5.58 10.54
CA PRO A 109 -1.40 4.16 10.72
C PRO A 109 -2.00 3.80 12.10
N LYS A 110 -3.08 3.00 12.09
CA LYS A 110 -3.84 2.56 13.27
C LYS A 110 -3.54 1.10 13.58
N LEU A 111 -3.00 0.85 14.78
CA LEU A 111 -2.70 -0.49 15.29
C LEU A 111 -3.81 -1.01 16.20
#